data_AF-A0AA44CN65-F1
#
_entry.id   AF-A0AA44CN65-F1
#
_cell.length_a   1.000
_cell.length_b   1.000
_cell.length_c   1.000
_cell.angle_alpha   90.00
_cell.angle_beta   90.00
_cell.angle_gamma   90.00
#
_symmetry.space_group_name_H-M   'P 1'
#
loop_
_entity.id
_entity.type
_entity.pdbx_description
1 polymer ?
#
loop_
_entity_poly.entity_id
_entity_poly.type
_entity_poly.pdbx_seq_one_letter_code
_entity_poly.pdbx_strand_id
1 'polypeptide(L)'
;MSSLILMIRKIAHSFGLATYLNTMAIRVLAALLLVIMIMLRIEPDFIPFWHASAPENITAPVVMPNKKSDKKQAMTELKKLDLFSAGAVDAPKDIYRVGHLSWEDPLFSQAPPSHLAVRLVGILNSTTPENSIAIIEQNKRQHSYTQGEALPEKKAVVIKIFADRVILDQQGYYKSLLLN
;
A
#
# COMPACT_ATOMS: atom_id res chain seq x y z
N MET A 1 -30.03 35.58 -23.82
CA MET A 1 -28.57 35.37 -23.90
C MET A 1 -27.76 36.62 -24.28
N SER A 2 -28.36 37.69 -24.83
CA SER A 2 -27.62 38.87 -25.32
C SER A 2 -27.21 39.92 -24.25
N SER A 3 -27.91 39.98 -23.11
CA SER A 3 -27.67 41.03 -22.10
C SER A 3 -26.46 40.77 -21.20
N LEU A 4 -26.15 39.50 -20.93
CA LEU A 4 -25.05 39.11 -20.04
C LEU A 4 -23.68 39.39 -20.67
N ILE A 5 -23.54 39.09 -21.96
CA ILE A 5 -22.33 39.37 -22.76
C ILE A 5 -22.04 40.87 -22.85
N LEU A 6 -23.09 41.69 -22.93
CA LEU A 6 -22.96 43.15 -23.03
C LEU A 6 -22.52 43.76 -21.69
N MET A 7 -22.94 43.16 -20.57
CA MET A 7 -22.56 43.58 -19.23
C MET A 7 -21.10 43.22 -18.90
N ILE A 8 -20.65 42.02 -19.30
CA ILE A 8 -19.24 41.59 -19.19
C ILE A 8 -18.32 42.50 -20.02
N ARG A 9 -18.76 42.89 -21.22
CA ARG A 9 -18.00 43.82 -22.08
C ARG A 9 -17.83 45.21 -21.48
N LYS A 10 -18.84 45.73 -20.77
CA LYS A 10 -18.75 47.02 -20.07
C LYS A 10 -17.83 46.96 -18.84
N ILE A 11 -17.86 45.86 -18.09
CA ILE A 11 -16.97 45.69 -16.92
C ILE A 11 -15.50 45.69 -17.36
N ALA A 12 -15.18 44.97 -18.44
CA ALA A 12 -13.82 44.83 -18.98
C ALA A 12 -13.23 46.15 -19.51
N HIS A 13 -14.08 47.06 -19.99
CA HIS A 13 -13.64 48.37 -20.48
C HIS A 13 -13.24 49.32 -19.35
N SER A 14 -13.79 49.17 -18.14
CA SER A 14 -13.42 49.99 -16.98
C SER A 14 -12.08 49.58 -16.34
N PHE A 15 -11.67 48.32 -16.54
CA PHE A 15 -10.43 47.76 -16.00
C PHE A 15 -9.25 47.81 -16.98
N GLY A 16 -9.38 48.50 -18.13
CA GLY A 16 -8.31 48.59 -19.13
C GLY A 16 -8.00 47.25 -19.85
N LEU A 17 -8.89 46.25 -19.74
CA LEU A 17 -8.72 44.91 -20.32
C LEU A 17 -9.23 44.80 -21.77
N ALA A 18 -9.66 45.91 -22.37
CA ALA A 18 -10.22 45.93 -23.73
C ALA A 18 -9.23 45.46 -24.80
N THR A 19 -7.92 45.59 -24.57
CA THR A 19 -6.86 45.11 -25.47
C THR A 19 -6.64 43.60 -25.42
N TYR A 20 -7.17 42.91 -24.40
CA TYR A 20 -6.98 41.47 -24.18
C TYR A 20 -8.16 40.59 -24.64
N LEU A 21 -9.20 41.18 -25.22
CA LEU A 21 -10.37 40.48 -25.79
C LEU A 21 -10.09 39.79 -27.15
N ASN A 22 -8.85 39.34 -27.41
CA ASN A 22 -8.58 38.45 -28.53
C ASN A 22 -8.92 37.02 -28.09
N THR A 23 -9.77 36.32 -28.85
CA THR A 23 -10.11 34.90 -28.60
C THR A 23 -8.86 34.04 -28.45
N MET A 24 -7.76 34.40 -29.12
CA MET A 24 -6.46 33.73 -28.96
C MET A 24 -5.82 33.99 -27.59
N ALA A 25 -5.83 35.23 -27.09
CA ALA A 25 -5.28 35.56 -25.77
C ALA A 25 -6.08 34.89 -24.64
N ILE A 26 -7.42 34.85 -24.76
CA ILE A 26 -8.30 34.16 -23.80
C ILE A 26 -8.03 32.65 -23.81
N ARG A 27 -7.82 32.04 -24.98
CA ARG A 27 -7.47 30.62 -25.09
C ARG A 27 -6.12 30.30 -24.48
N VAL A 28 -5.10 31.14 -24.70
CA VAL A 28 -3.78 30.97 -24.10
C VAL A 28 -3.84 31.10 -22.58
N LEU A 29 -4.58 32.09 -22.07
CA LEU A 29 -4.77 32.26 -20.63
C LEU A 29 -5.52 31.08 -20.01
N ALA A 30 -6.58 30.59 -20.68
CA ALA A 30 -7.32 29.42 -20.23
C ALA A 30 -6.46 28.14 -20.24
N ALA A 31 -5.63 27.94 -21.27
CA ALA A 31 -4.69 26.84 -21.33
C ALA A 31 -3.64 26.91 -20.22
N LEU A 32 -3.10 28.10 -19.94
CA LEU A 32 -2.17 28.33 -18.84
C LEU A 32 -2.80 27.99 -17.49
N LEU A 33 -4.04 28.45 -17.25
CA LEU A 33 -4.77 28.21 -16.00
C LEU A 33 -5.09 26.71 -15.83
N LEU A 34 -5.39 26.00 -16.93
CA LEU A 34 -5.61 24.55 -16.93
C LEU A 34 -4.32 23.79 -16.59
N VAL A 35 -3.17 24.20 -17.13
CA VAL A 35 -1.86 23.59 -16.79
C VAL A 35 -1.52 23.83 -15.32
N ILE A 36 -1.75 25.04 -14.80
CA ILE A 36 -1.55 25.37 -13.39
C ILE A 36 -2.45 24.51 -12.50
N MET A 37 -3.73 24.34 -12.84
CA MET A 37 -4.65 23.46 -12.11
C MET A 37 -4.21 21.99 -12.07
N ILE A 38 -3.57 21.49 -13.14
CA ILE A 38 -3.01 20.13 -13.18
C ILE A 38 -1.80 20.02 -12.24
N MET A 39 -0.92 21.02 -12.22
CA MET A 39 0.24 21.03 -11.31
C MET A 39 -0.15 21.11 -9.84
N LEU A 40 -1.18 21.88 -9.50
CA LEU A 40 -1.72 21.92 -8.12
C LEU A 40 -2.39 20.61 -7.68
N ARG A 41 -2.77 19.74 -8.62
CA ARG A 41 -3.39 18.44 -8.30
C ARG A 41 -2.37 17.36 -7.93
N ILE A 42 -1.09 17.61 -8.20
CA ILE A 42 0.00 16.74 -7.76
C ILE A 42 0.27 17.15 -6.31
N GLU A 43 -0.47 16.57 -5.37
CA GLU A 43 -0.15 16.71 -3.95
C GLU A 43 1.28 16.17 -3.72
N PRO A 44 2.20 16.98 -3.16
CA PRO A 44 3.48 16.47 -2.71
C PRO A 44 3.21 15.76 -1.39
N ASP A 45 2.87 14.47 -1.45
CA ASP A 45 2.93 13.57 -0.30
C ASP A 45 4.41 13.32 0.07
N PHE A 46 5.14 14.38 0.38
CA PHE A 46 6.45 14.33 0.98
C PHE A 46 6.26 14.33 2.49
N ILE A 47 5.91 13.16 3.03
CA ILE A 47 5.88 12.94 4.48
C ILE A 47 7.34 12.99 4.98
N PRO A 48 7.69 13.86 5.94
CA PRO A 48 9.01 13.83 6.56
C PRO A 48 9.09 12.61 7.48
N PHE A 49 9.46 11.46 6.93
CA PHE A 49 9.96 10.32 7.68
C PHE A 49 11.35 10.70 8.19
N TRP A 50 11.50 11.17 9.42
CA TRP A 50 12.68 11.00 10.30
C TRP A 50 12.45 11.79 11.60
N HIS A 51 11.72 11.19 12.55
CA HIS A 51 11.95 11.44 13.97
C HIS A 51 12.68 10.23 14.54
N ALA A 52 14.01 10.24 14.44
CA ALA A 52 14.83 9.37 15.28
C ALA A 52 14.82 9.95 16.68
N SER A 53 13.92 9.45 17.53
CA SER A 53 14.01 9.65 18.97
C SER A 53 15.27 8.93 19.45
N ALA A 54 16.32 9.69 19.77
CA ALA A 54 17.48 9.19 20.47
C ALA A 54 17.06 8.71 21.87
N PRO A 55 17.29 7.46 22.26
CA PRO A 55 17.22 7.09 23.67
C PRO A 55 18.53 7.50 24.34
N GLU A 56 18.45 8.63 25.02
CA GLU A 56 19.35 9.07 26.06
C GLU A 56 19.51 7.97 27.13
N ASN A 57 20.76 7.57 27.35
CA ASN A 57 21.33 7.14 28.62
C ASN A 57 20.56 6.06 29.41
N ILE A 58 20.72 4.78 29.03
CA ILE A 58 20.44 3.66 29.93
C ILE A 58 21.73 3.37 30.71
N THR A 59 21.77 3.83 31.96
CA THR A 59 22.78 3.42 32.94
C THR A 59 22.65 1.90 33.14
N ALA A 60 23.62 1.14 32.64
CA ALA A 60 23.66 -0.30 32.83
C ALA A 60 23.86 -0.62 34.33
N PRO A 61 23.01 -1.43 34.98
CA PRO A 61 23.37 -1.99 36.28
C PRO A 61 24.51 -2.99 36.07
N VAL A 62 25.67 -2.70 36.66
CA VAL A 62 26.78 -3.64 36.78
C VAL A 62 26.31 -4.83 37.62
N VAL A 63 26.05 -5.96 36.95
CA VAL A 63 25.81 -7.24 37.61
C VAL A 63 27.16 -7.87 37.91
N MET A 64 27.54 -7.90 39.20
CA MET A 64 28.69 -8.68 39.68
C MET A 64 28.47 -10.18 39.43
N PRO A 65 29.46 -10.93 38.92
CA PRO A 65 29.30 -12.36 38.69
C PRO A 65 29.49 -13.11 40.01
N ASN A 66 28.38 -13.59 40.60
CA ASN A 66 28.44 -14.55 41.71
C ASN A 66 28.59 -15.99 41.19
N LYS A 67 29.35 -16.73 41.98
CA LYS A 67 30.04 -17.98 41.74
C LYS A 67 29.07 -19.17 41.76
N LYS A 68 29.19 -20.03 40.73
CA LYS A 68 28.84 -21.46 40.69
C LYS A 68 27.41 -21.84 41.12
N SER A 69 26.49 -21.88 40.17
CA SER A 69 25.41 -22.88 40.17
C SER A 69 24.98 -23.16 38.73
N ASP A 70 25.24 -24.39 38.31
CA ASP A 70 24.47 -25.15 37.33
C ASP A 70 24.17 -24.52 35.96
N LYS A 71 25.26 -24.29 35.20
CA LYS A 71 25.23 -24.05 33.74
C LYS A 71 24.35 -25.04 32.97
N LYS A 72 24.19 -26.29 33.45
CA LYS A 72 23.31 -27.30 32.83
C LYS A 72 21.81 -27.02 33.04
N GLN A 73 21.41 -26.46 34.19
CA GLN A 73 20.01 -26.17 34.48
C GLN A 73 19.55 -24.92 33.72
N ALA A 74 20.38 -23.88 33.66
CA ALA A 74 20.11 -22.68 32.86
C ALA A 74 19.97 -23.02 31.36
N MET A 75 20.80 -23.90 30.81
CA MET A 75 20.68 -24.35 29.41
C MET A 75 19.44 -25.22 29.17
N THR A 76 18.94 -25.93 30.18
CA THR A 76 17.72 -26.75 30.08
C THR A 76 16.47 -25.87 30.13
N GLU A 77 16.43 -24.88 31.02
CA GLU A 77 15.35 -23.89 31.09
C GLU A 77 15.34 -22.97 29.85
N LEU A 78 16.51 -22.56 29.34
CA LEU A 78 16.63 -21.79 28.10
C LEU A 78 16.28 -22.60 26.84
N LYS A 79 16.39 -23.92 26.87
CA LYS A 79 15.92 -24.81 25.79
C LYS A 79 14.41 -25.08 25.89
N LYS A 80 13.84 -24.91 27.09
CA LYS A 80 12.40 -25.00 27.39
C LYS A 80 11.66 -23.72 27.02
N LEU A 81 12.34 -22.57 27.16
CA LEU A 81 11.96 -21.32 26.54
C LEU A 81 12.35 -21.41 25.07
N ASP A 82 11.43 -21.89 24.24
CA ASP A 82 11.57 -22.16 22.81
C ASP A 82 11.75 -20.85 21.97
N LEU A 83 12.61 -19.94 22.45
CA LEU A 83 12.85 -18.59 21.94
C LEU A 83 13.58 -18.59 20.59
N PHE A 84 14.14 -19.75 20.21
CA PHE A 84 14.84 -19.96 18.96
C PHE A 84 14.54 -21.36 18.42
N SER A 85 13.27 -21.77 18.44
CA SER A 85 12.84 -23.09 17.95
C SER A 85 13.22 -23.28 16.46
N ALA A 86 14.42 -23.80 16.25
CA ALA A 86 14.84 -24.45 15.03
C ALA A 86 14.36 -25.91 15.11
N GLY A 87 13.05 -26.11 14.96
CA GLY A 87 12.46 -27.44 14.84
C GLY A 87 11.34 -27.76 15.83
N ALA A 88 10.19 -27.10 15.69
CA ALA A 88 8.91 -27.68 16.10
C ALA A 88 8.30 -28.38 14.88
N VAL A 89 8.38 -29.70 14.85
CA VAL A 89 7.92 -30.56 13.73
C VAL A 89 6.41 -30.82 13.77
N ASP A 90 5.68 -30.45 14.83
CA ASP A 90 4.28 -30.93 15.01
C ASP A 90 3.23 -29.85 15.37
N ALA A 91 3.54 -28.57 15.23
CA ALA A 91 2.49 -27.56 15.01
C ALA A 91 2.23 -27.49 13.50
N PRO A 92 1.02 -27.16 12.98
CA PRO A 92 0.90 -26.69 11.62
C PRO A 92 1.83 -25.49 11.48
N LYS A 93 3.06 -25.72 11.02
CA LYS A 93 4.02 -24.70 10.63
C LYS A 93 3.17 -23.76 9.80
N ASP A 94 3.05 -22.50 10.19
CA ASP A 94 2.10 -21.60 9.56
C ASP A 94 2.58 -21.35 8.13
N ILE A 95 2.23 -22.26 7.23
CA ILE A 95 2.88 -22.42 5.93
C ILE A 95 2.59 -21.18 5.10
N TYR A 96 1.45 -20.53 5.36
CA TYR A 96 1.02 -19.33 4.69
C TYR A 96 1.62 -18.04 5.28
N ARG A 97 2.55 -18.10 6.24
CA ARG A 97 3.26 -16.91 6.70
C ARG A 97 4.20 -16.39 5.62
N VAL A 98 4.21 -15.07 5.40
CA VAL A 98 5.06 -14.44 4.38
C VAL A 98 6.53 -14.76 4.65
N GLY A 99 7.24 -15.11 3.57
CA GLY A 99 8.65 -15.54 3.60
C GLY A 99 8.88 -17.04 3.84
N HIS A 100 7.85 -17.84 4.12
CA HIS A 100 7.99 -19.29 4.33
C HIS A 100 7.65 -20.13 3.08
N LEU A 101 7.04 -19.52 2.05
CA LEU A 101 6.71 -20.14 0.76
C LEU A 101 7.55 -19.56 -0.36
N SER A 102 8.04 -20.41 -1.26
CA SER A 102 8.69 -19.99 -2.50
C SER A 102 7.65 -19.60 -3.56
N TRP A 103 8.02 -18.72 -4.49
CA TRP A 103 7.11 -18.18 -5.54
C TRP A 103 6.55 -19.24 -6.50
N GLU A 104 7.31 -20.32 -6.71
CA GLU A 104 6.89 -21.50 -7.48
C GLU A 104 6.14 -22.56 -6.65
N ASP A 105 5.96 -22.35 -5.34
CA ASP A 105 5.30 -23.34 -4.49
C ASP A 105 3.80 -23.46 -4.84
N PRO A 106 3.31 -24.66 -5.19
CA PRO A 106 1.89 -24.88 -5.47
C PRO A 106 0.98 -24.51 -4.30
N LEU A 107 1.50 -24.45 -3.07
CA LEU A 107 0.73 -24.05 -1.87
C LEU A 107 0.18 -22.63 -1.95
N PHE A 108 0.75 -21.73 -2.76
CA PHE A 108 0.16 -20.40 -3.00
C PHE A 108 -1.28 -20.47 -3.51
N SER A 109 -1.61 -21.48 -4.32
CA SER A 109 -2.97 -21.69 -4.82
C SER A 109 -3.95 -22.15 -3.73
N GLN A 110 -3.43 -22.73 -2.65
CA GLN A 110 -4.18 -23.29 -1.52
C GLN A 110 -4.32 -22.30 -0.35
N ALA A 111 -3.89 -21.04 -0.52
CA ALA A 111 -3.96 -20.03 0.52
C ALA A 111 -5.40 -19.88 1.07
N PRO A 112 -5.58 -19.79 2.40
CA PRO A 112 -6.89 -19.65 3.02
C PRO A 112 -7.62 -18.39 2.55
N PRO A 113 -8.96 -18.39 2.49
CA PRO A 113 -9.73 -17.23 2.05
C PRO A 113 -9.50 -16.00 2.94
N SER A 114 -9.49 -14.83 2.33
CA SER A 114 -9.43 -13.53 3.00
C SER A 114 -10.80 -13.14 3.54
N HIS A 115 -10.81 -12.51 4.73
CA HIS A 115 -12.00 -11.92 5.33
C HIS A 115 -12.04 -10.39 5.18
N LEU A 116 -11.26 -9.84 4.25
CA LEU A 116 -11.31 -8.41 3.96
C LEU A 116 -12.68 -8.03 3.40
N ALA A 117 -13.24 -6.91 3.88
CA ALA A 117 -14.45 -6.32 3.34
C ALA A 117 -14.17 -5.58 2.02
N VAL A 118 -13.73 -6.35 1.01
CA VAL A 118 -13.50 -5.95 -0.39
C VAL A 118 -13.97 -7.07 -1.29
N ARG A 119 -14.30 -6.76 -2.55
CA ARG A 119 -14.74 -7.75 -3.53
C ARG A 119 -13.81 -7.75 -4.73
N LEU A 120 -13.32 -8.91 -5.14
CA LEU A 120 -12.66 -9.06 -6.42
C LEU A 120 -13.74 -9.15 -7.50
N VAL A 121 -13.79 -8.17 -8.40
CA VAL A 121 -14.84 -8.04 -9.42
C VAL A 121 -14.35 -8.36 -10.83
N GLY A 122 -13.04 -8.38 -11.05
CA GLY A 122 -12.46 -8.73 -12.33
C GLY A 122 -11.00 -9.13 -12.22
N ILE A 123 -10.56 -9.99 -13.14
CA ILE A 123 -9.16 -10.41 -13.26
C ILE A 123 -8.78 -10.43 -14.73
N LEU A 124 -7.65 -9.83 -15.06
CA LEU A 124 -6.94 -10.04 -16.31
C LEU A 124 -5.65 -10.76 -15.98
N ASN A 125 -5.61 -12.06 -16.28
CA ASN A 125 -4.44 -12.90 -16.04
C ASN A 125 -3.57 -12.97 -17.29
N SER A 126 -2.26 -12.76 -17.12
CA SER A 126 -1.26 -12.90 -18.17
C SER A 126 -0.18 -13.90 -17.75
N THR A 127 0.50 -14.51 -18.71
CA THR A 127 1.71 -15.32 -18.42
C THR A 127 2.84 -14.47 -17.84
N THR A 128 2.78 -13.16 -18.11
CA THR A 128 3.74 -12.17 -17.66
C THR A 128 3.15 -11.44 -16.44
N PRO A 129 3.72 -11.60 -15.23
CA PRO A 129 3.15 -11.08 -13.98
C PRO A 129 2.85 -9.58 -14.00
N GLU A 130 3.73 -8.78 -14.59
CA GLU A 130 3.61 -7.33 -14.72
C GLU A 130 2.43 -6.88 -15.61
N ASN A 131 1.91 -7.78 -16.45
CA ASN A 131 0.74 -7.54 -17.28
C ASN A 131 -0.56 -8.10 -16.67
N SER A 132 -0.50 -8.63 -15.45
CA SER A 132 -1.67 -9.12 -14.75
C SER A 132 -2.33 -8.02 -13.92
N ILE A 133 -3.65 -7.92 -14.00
CA ILE A 133 -4.43 -6.88 -13.34
C ILE A 133 -5.57 -7.52 -12.55
N ALA A 134 -5.74 -7.10 -11.30
CA ALA A 134 -6.88 -7.44 -10.47
C ALA A 134 -7.75 -6.19 -10.27
N ILE A 135 -9.05 -6.29 -10.54
CA ILE A 135 -10.01 -5.22 -10.31
C ILE A 135 -10.72 -5.51 -8.99
N ILE A 136 -10.44 -4.69 -7.98
CA ILE A 136 -10.98 -4.85 -6.63
C ILE A 136 -11.92 -3.70 -6.33
N GLU A 137 -13.12 -4.04 -5.88
CA GLU A 137 -14.13 -3.10 -5.40
C GLU A 137 -14.05 -2.95 -3.89
N GLN A 138 -13.97 -1.71 -3.44
CA GLN A 138 -14.04 -1.30 -2.05
C GLN A 138 -14.94 -0.09 -1.92
N ASN A 139 -15.89 -0.11 -0.98
CA ASN A 139 -16.81 1.01 -0.75
C ASN A 139 -17.52 1.49 -2.04
N LYS A 140 -17.92 0.55 -2.92
CA LYS A 140 -18.53 0.81 -4.25
C LYS A 140 -17.63 1.54 -5.25
N ARG A 141 -16.32 1.58 -5.00
CA ARG A 141 -15.31 2.11 -5.93
C ARG A 141 -14.41 0.98 -6.39
N GLN A 142 -14.15 0.92 -7.68
CA GLN A 142 -13.29 -0.08 -8.29
C GLN A 142 -11.91 0.52 -8.54
N HIS A 143 -10.87 -0.26 -8.25
CA HIS A 143 -9.49 0.09 -8.56
C HIS A 143 -8.78 -1.11 -9.15
N SER A 144 -7.86 -0.83 -10.07
CA SER A 144 -7.03 -1.83 -10.73
C SER A 144 -5.71 -1.93 -9.98
N TYR A 145 -5.34 -3.14 -9.59
CA TYR A 145 -4.10 -3.43 -8.88
C TYR A 145 -3.23 -4.37 -9.70
N THR A 146 -1.93 -4.11 -9.67
CA THR A 146 -0.89 -4.97 -10.25
C THR A 146 -0.17 -5.79 -9.16
N GLN A 147 0.62 -6.78 -9.58
CA GLN A 147 1.42 -7.56 -8.62
C GLN A 147 2.46 -6.66 -7.90
N GLY A 148 2.51 -6.75 -6.58
CA GLY A 148 3.35 -5.92 -5.70
C GLY A 148 2.66 -4.65 -5.19
N GLU A 149 1.48 -4.31 -5.69
CA GLU A 149 0.78 -3.10 -5.32
C GLU A 149 0.07 -3.21 -3.97
N ALA A 150 0.09 -2.13 -3.18
CA ALA A 150 -0.53 -2.08 -1.87
C ALA A 150 -2.01 -1.64 -1.96
N LEU A 151 -2.84 -2.23 -1.11
CA LEU A 151 -4.21 -1.81 -0.82
C LEU A 151 -4.17 -0.95 0.46
N PRO A 152 -4.03 0.39 0.34
CA PRO A 152 -3.75 1.26 1.48
C PRO A 152 -4.83 1.20 2.57
N GLU A 153 -6.10 1.14 2.17
CA GLU A 153 -7.21 1.10 3.13
C GLU A 153 -7.30 -0.22 3.93
N LYS A 154 -6.75 -1.32 3.42
CA LYS A 154 -6.84 -2.65 4.05
C LYS A 154 -5.52 -3.17 4.61
N LYS A 155 -4.42 -2.42 4.46
CA LYS A 155 -3.06 -2.86 4.85
C LYS A 155 -2.72 -4.23 4.29
N ALA A 156 -3.06 -4.45 3.03
CA ALA A 156 -2.77 -5.67 2.31
C ALA A 156 -1.94 -5.37 1.07
N VAL A 157 -1.17 -6.33 0.58
CA VAL A 157 -0.35 -6.17 -0.64
C VAL A 157 -0.71 -7.29 -1.61
N VAL A 158 -0.86 -6.97 -2.89
CA VAL A 158 -1.07 -7.98 -3.94
C VAL A 158 0.23 -8.73 -4.17
N ILE A 159 0.22 -10.04 -3.91
CA ILE A 159 1.42 -10.89 -4.02
C ILE A 159 1.43 -11.64 -5.34
N LYS A 160 0.27 -12.16 -5.77
CA LYS A 160 0.16 -12.93 -7.01
C LYS A 160 -1.28 -12.90 -7.51
N ILE A 161 -1.44 -12.81 -8.82
CA ILE A 161 -2.74 -12.82 -9.48
C ILE A 161 -2.89 -14.15 -10.20
N PHE A 162 -3.96 -14.88 -9.91
CA PHE A 162 -4.34 -16.13 -10.59
C PHE A 162 -5.64 -15.90 -11.38
N ALA A 163 -6.01 -16.86 -12.24
CA ALA A 163 -7.19 -16.72 -13.09
C ALA A 163 -8.53 -16.62 -12.33
N ASP A 164 -8.62 -17.16 -11.13
CA ASP A 164 -9.84 -17.24 -10.31
C ASP A 164 -9.75 -16.51 -8.96
N ARG A 165 -8.55 -16.06 -8.58
CA ARG A 165 -8.27 -15.48 -7.26
C ARG A 165 -7.05 -14.58 -7.26
N VAL A 166 -6.92 -13.78 -6.22
CA VAL A 166 -5.72 -12.97 -5.93
C VAL A 166 -5.16 -13.35 -4.59
N ILE A 167 -3.85 -13.55 -4.50
CA ILE A 167 -3.17 -13.76 -3.22
C ILE A 167 -2.72 -12.41 -2.69
N LEU A 168 -3.09 -12.15 -1.45
CA LEU A 168 -2.78 -10.96 -0.70
C LEU A 168 -1.86 -11.32 0.47
N ASP A 169 -0.85 -10.51 0.73
CA ASP A 169 -0.23 -10.45 2.05
C ASP A 169 -1.12 -9.58 2.92
N GLN A 170 -1.78 -10.20 3.89
CA GLN A 170 -2.56 -9.52 4.90
C GLN A 170 -1.90 -9.77 6.26
N GLN A 171 -1.28 -8.72 6.81
CA GLN A 171 -0.68 -8.75 8.15
C GLN A 171 0.40 -9.85 8.31
N GLY A 172 1.16 -10.13 7.25
CA GLY A 172 2.22 -11.14 7.27
C GLY A 172 1.74 -12.56 6.94
N TYR A 173 0.51 -12.72 6.45
CA TYR A 173 -0.05 -14.00 6.03
C TYR A 173 -0.64 -13.92 4.62
N TYR A 174 -0.33 -14.93 3.80
CA TYR A 174 -0.95 -15.11 2.50
C TYR A 174 -2.43 -15.51 2.67
N LYS A 175 -3.31 -14.73 2.04
CA LYS A 175 -4.75 -14.96 1.99
C LYS A 175 -5.23 -14.88 0.55
N SER A 176 -6.24 -15.68 0.20
CA SER A 176 -6.84 -15.67 -1.13
C SER A 176 -8.12 -14.84 -1.17
N LEU A 177 -8.21 -13.92 -2.13
CA LEU A 177 -9.44 -13.20 -2.46
C LEU A 177 -10.02 -13.85 -3.72
N LEU A 178 -11.19 -14.47 -3.59
CA LEU A 178 -11.85 -15.18 -4.69
C LEU A 178 -12.66 -14.21 -5.56
N LEU A 179 -12.72 -14.48 -6.86
CA LEU A 179 -13.58 -13.76 -7.79
C LEU A 179 -15.05 -14.09 -7.50
N ASN A 180 -15.88 -13.06 -7.31
CA ASN A 180 -17.32 -13.19 -7.01
C ASN A 180 -18.16 -12.18 -7.78
#